data_AF-A0A7V8LJ47-F1
#
_entry.id   AF-A0A7V8LJ47-F1
#
_cell.length_a   1.000
_cell.length_b   1.000
_cell.length_c   1.000
_cell.angle_alpha   90.00
_cell.angle_beta   90.00
_cell.angle_gamma   90.00
#
_symmetry.space_group_name_H-M   'P 1'
#
loop_
_entity.id
_entity.type
_entity.pdbx_description
1 polymer ?
#
loop_
_entity_poly.entity_id
_entity_poly.type
_entity_poly.pdbx_seq_one_letter_code
_entity_poly.pdbx_strand_id
1 'polypeptide(L)'
;MKNELTVSLSTEPEITTRTNTLKILENAQRDREHYGLDDYFIVDVDAHHVESDSWEDIIEFIPNPVIRDYGEQFVKYVPGDTRFALTNEMPGLKFQDAGARIPHQAALAEDVPLSDVHRDVTLVRRAIEAMSLNYQIVFPQPMLEAGLHPVPTIAVQINLAYNEWFTQTILGKDPNIKTMLGLPFHDPDACLETIRRYHNNPDVIGFLVTSQRHVAVHDNRYMPVYAELERLGMPIGFHAGPTWGDTMTSTMNRFLSVHAMSFVTCNMTHMTNWIINGIPERFPKLKTIWIESGLAWLPFMAQRLDHEYILRTADAPLLTKLPSEYMRDMFYTSQPLEMTDFKLLKSTFEMIDAPNTLLYSSDWPHWDFDLPAQILRLDFLTEQEKRNILGGNAQRLFGADKLPDNRHR
;
A
#
# COMPACT_ATOMS: atom_id res chain seq x y z
N MET A 1 29.94 -50.95 -7.52
CA MET A 1 29.48 -49.77 -8.27
C MET A 1 28.36 -49.14 -7.46
N LYS A 2 28.63 -48.03 -6.78
CA LYS A 2 27.62 -47.28 -6.02
C LYS A 2 26.82 -46.46 -7.04
N ASN A 3 25.52 -46.74 -7.16
CA ASN A 3 24.60 -45.88 -7.90
C ASN A 3 24.37 -44.64 -7.03
N GLU A 4 25.07 -43.55 -7.34
CA GLU A 4 24.72 -42.22 -6.85
C GLU A 4 23.45 -41.78 -7.59
N LEU A 5 22.32 -41.84 -6.90
CA LEU A 5 21.11 -41.11 -7.26
C LEU A 5 21.46 -39.62 -7.26
N THR A 6 21.73 -39.10 -8.44
CA THR A 6 21.90 -37.66 -8.67
C THR A 6 20.52 -37.03 -8.54
N VAL A 7 20.22 -36.51 -7.35
CA VAL A 7 19.09 -35.61 -7.17
C VAL A 7 19.44 -34.34 -7.94
N SER A 8 18.77 -34.14 -9.08
CA SER A 8 18.73 -32.84 -9.74
C SER A 8 18.15 -31.84 -8.75
N LEU A 9 19.02 -31.04 -8.13
CA LEU A 9 18.59 -29.82 -7.46
C LEU A 9 18.02 -28.93 -8.55
N SER A 10 16.69 -28.84 -8.62
CA SER A 10 16.03 -27.86 -9.49
C SER A 10 16.60 -26.50 -9.13
N THR A 11 17.23 -25.83 -10.10
CA THR A 11 17.82 -24.51 -9.90
C THR A 11 16.76 -23.56 -9.34
N GLU A 12 16.96 -23.07 -8.12
CA GLU A 12 16.22 -21.94 -7.57
C GLU A 12 16.22 -20.79 -8.61
N PRO A 13 15.13 -20.02 -8.75
CA PRO A 13 15.12 -18.89 -9.67
C PRO A 13 16.27 -17.95 -9.32
N GLU A 14 17.12 -17.64 -10.29
CA GLU A 14 18.18 -16.66 -10.10
C GLU A 14 17.51 -15.29 -9.89
N ILE A 15 17.59 -14.78 -8.67
CA ILE A 15 17.03 -13.49 -8.31
C ILE A 15 17.96 -12.40 -8.84
N THR A 16 17.46 -11.61 -9.78
CA THR A 16 18.21 -10.50 -10.40
C THR A 16 17.35 -9.23 -10.43
N THR A 17 17.91 -8.11 -10.92
CA THR A 17 17.15 -6.86 -11.19
C THR A 17 16.01 -7.06 -12.19
N ARG A 18 15.98 -8.21 -12.83
CA ARG A 18 14.98 -8.67 -13.79
C ARG A 18 14.54 -10.07 -13.39
N THR A 19 13.80 -10.18 -12.29
CA THR A 19 13.27 -11.47 -11.86
C THR A 19 11.99 -11.82 -12.62
N ASN A 20 11.83 -13.10 -12.97
CA ASN A 20 10.59 -13.65 -13.49
C ASN A 20 9.79 -14.24 -12.31
N THR A 21 8.64 -13.65 -12.00
CA THR A 21 7.86 -14.03 -10.81
C THR A 21 6.99 -15.27 -11.01
N LEU A 22 6.89 -15.82 -12.23
CA LEU A 22 6.02 -16.96 -12.52
C LEU A 22 6.32 -18.15 -11.60
N LYS A 23 7.59 -18.43 -11.32
CA LYS A 23 7.99 -19.50 -10.39
C LYS A 23 7.63 -19.20 -8.93
N ILE A 24 7.56 -17.93 -8.56
CA ILE A 24 7.08 -17.50 -7.23
C ILE A 24 5.56 -17.67 -7.16
N LEU A 25 4.84 -17.30 -8.22
CA LEU A 25 3.40 -17.51 -8.35
C LEU A 25 3.03 -19.00 -8.40
N GLU A 26 3.85 -19.88 -8.99
CA GLU A 26 3.69 -21.34 -8.91
C GLU A 26 3.72 -21.84 -7.45
N ASN A 27 4.53 -21.22 -6.59
CA ASN A 27 4.53 -21.53 -5.15
C ASN A 27 3.22 -21.09 -4.49
N ALA A 28 2.72 -19.90 -4.84
CA ALA A 28 1.43 -19.42 -4.36
C ALA A 28 0.27 -20.34 -4.78
N GLN A 29 0.31 -20.87 -6.02
CA GLN A 29 -0.66 -21.85 -6.52
C GLN A 29 -0.66 -23.15 -5.71
N ARG A 30 0.53 -23.63 -5.29
CA ARG A 30 0.60 -24.80 -4.41
C ARG A 30 -0.03 -24.55 -3.05
N ASP A 31 0.15 -23.35 -2.48
CA ASP A 31 -0.52 -22.96 -1.24
C ASP A 31 -2.04 -22.83 -1.44
N ARG A 32 -2.48 -22.29 -2.59
CA ARG A 32 -3.89 -22.24 -2.99
C ARG A 32 -4.55 -23.61 -2.94
N GLU A 33 -3.93 -24.61 -3.57
CA GLU A 33 -4.43 -26.00 -3.57
C GLU A 33 -4.35 -26.64 -2.18
N HIS A 34 -3.24 -26.47 -1.47
CA HIS A 34 -2.99 -27.11 -0.18
C HIS A 34 -3.94 -26.61 0.92
N TYR A 35 -4.21 -25.30 0.95
CA TYR A 35 -5.05 -24.67 1.96
C TYR A 35 -6.51 -24.47 1.53
N GLY A 36 -6.88 -24.87 0.31
CA GLY A 36 -8.23 -24.69 -0.21
C GLY A 36 -8.64 -23.22 -0.30
N LEU A 37 -7.75 -22.34 -0.77
CA LEU A 37 -8.00 -20.89 -0.82
C LEU A 37 -9.20 -20.51 -1.70
N ASP A 38 -9.62 -21.40 -2.60
CA ASP A 38 -10.80 -21.21 -3.44
C ASP A 38 -12.12 -21.16 -2.66
N ASP A 39 -12.15 -21.71 -1.44
CA ASP A 39 -13.31 -21.66 -0.53
C ASP A 39 -13.42 -20.36 0.28
N TYR A 40 -12.49 -19.42 0.05
CA TYR A 40 -12.42 -18.13 0.73
C TYR A 40 -12.74 -16.99 -0.22
N PHE A 41 -13.45 -16.01 0.32
CA PHE A 41 -13.51 -14.69 -0.28
C PHE A 41 -12.30 -13.88 0.19
N ILE A 42 -11.34 -13.62 -0.71
CA ILE A 42 -10.06 -12.99 -0.40
C ILE A 42 -9.95 -11.63 -1.11
N VAL A 43 -9.67 -10.57 -0.38
CA VAL A 43 -9.38 -9.25 -0.92
C VAL A 43 -7.98 -8.88 -0.46
N ASP A 44 -7.08 -8.72 -1.43
CA ASP A 44 -5.75 -8.20 -1.19
C ASP A 44 -5.80 -6.67 -1.21
N VAL A 45 -5.63 -6.03 -0.04
CA VAL A 45 -5.80 -4.57 0.08
C VAL A 45 -4.55 -3.75 -0.19
N ASP A 46 -3.42 -4.41 -0.44
CA ASP A 46 -2.15 -3.75 -0.67
C ASP A 46 -1.33 -4.59 -1.65
N ALA A 47 -1.18 -4.07 -2.87
CA ALA A 47 -0.39 -4.67 -3.93
C ALA A 47 0.05 -3.56 -4.88
N HIS A 48 1.07 -3.83 -5.67
CA HIS A 48 1.75 -2.83 -6.47
C HIS A 48 1.88 -3.24 -7.91
N HIS A 49 1.89 -2.24 -8.77
CA HIS A 49 2.42 -2.39 -10.13
C HIS A 49 3.64 -1.47 -10.28
N VAL A 50 4.47 -1.76 -11.29
CA VAL A 50 5.73 -1.05 -11.50
C VAL A 50 5.54 -0.02 -12.60
N GLU A 51 5.02 1.16 -12.25
CA GLU A 51 4.68 2.23 -13.19
C GLU A 51 5.89 2.84 -13.88
N SER A 52 7.10 2.64 -13.36
CA SER A 52 8.34 3.10 -14.00
C SER A 52 8.54 2.52 -15.40
N ASP A 53 7.99 1.33 -15.67
CA ASP A 53 8.05 0.73 -17.02
C ASP A 53 7.12 1.45 -18.03
N SER A 54 6.17 2.27 -17.55
CA SER A 54 5.20 3.03 -18.36
C SER A 54 5.35 4.54 -18.15
N TRP A 55 6.49 4.98 -17.60
CA TRP A 55 6.66 6.37 -17.16
C TRP A 55 6.56 7.38 -18.31
N GLU A 56 7.05 7.00 -19.50
CA GLU A 56 6.98 7.85 -20.70
C GLU A 56 5.52 8.16 -21.07
N ASP A 57 4.63 7.15 -20.98
CA ASP A 57 3.20 7.33 -21.21
C ASP A 57 2.56 8.20 -20.13
N ILE A 58 2.95 8.03 -18.86
CA ILE A 58 2.41 8.79 -17.72
C ILE A 58 2.72 10.29 -17.86
N ILE A 59 3.91 10.65 -18.34
CA ILE A 59 4.29 12.05 -18.55
C ILE A 59 3.30 12.78 -19.48
N GLU A 60 2.74 12.11 -20.48
CA GLU A 60 1.78 12.72 -21.42
C GLU A 60 0.50 13.23 -20.73
N PHE A 61 0.15 12.64 -19.58
CA PHE A 61 -1.01 13.00 -18.76
C PHE A 61 -0.79 14.17 -17.81
N ILE A 62 0.43 14.75 -17.75
CA ILE A 62 0.70 15.93 -16.93
C ILE A 62 -0.21 17.10 -17.39
N PRO A 63 -1.08 17.63 -16.50
CA PRO A 63 -2.06 18.65 -16.90
C PRO A 63 -1.42 19.98 -17.32
N ASN A 64 -0.34 20.39 -16.66
CA ASN A 64 0.34 21.64 -16.99
C ASN A 64 1.25 21.44 -18.22
N PRO A 65 0.99 22.14 -19.34
CA PRO A 65 1.72 21.90 -20.59
C PRO A 65 3.20 22.26 -20.51
N VAL A 66 3.60 23.20 -19.64
CA VAL A 66 5.01 23.57 -19.46
C VAL A 66 5.76 22.48 -18.70
N ILE A 67 5.15 21.96 -17.63
CA ILE A 67 5.75 20.88 -16.84
C ILE A 67 5.78 19.58 -17.65
N ARG A 68 4.74 19.33 -18.46
CA ARG A 68 4.73 18.20 -19.39
C ARG A 68 5.87 18.29 -20.40
N ASP A 69 6.04 19.43 -21.06
CA ASP A 69 7.17 19.64 -21.99
C ASP A 69 8.50 19.37 -21.27
N TYR A 70 8.69 19.86 -20.04
CA TYR A 70 9.89 19.54 -19.27
C TYR A 70 10.06 18.04 -19.03
N GLY A 71 9.00 17.32 -18.66
CA GLY A 71 9.03 15.86 -18.51
C GLY A 71 9.42 15.15 -19.80
N GLU A 72 8.82 15.54 -20.93
CA GLU A 72 9.13 15.01 -22.27
C GLU A 72 10.59 15.29 -22.66
N GLN A 73 11.10 16.49 -22.37
CA GLN A 73 12.51 16.81 -22.59
C GLN A 73 13.43 15.94 -21.72
N PHE A 74 13.06 15.67 -20.47
CA PHE A 74 13.86 14.83 -19.57
C PHE A 74 13.90 13.39 -20.09
N VAL A 75 12.76 12.81 -20.42
CA VAL A 75 12.65 11.48 -21.04
C VAL A 75 13.52 11.41 -22.31
N LYS A 76 13.48 12.44 -23.17
CA LYS A 76 14.16 12.38 -24.46
C LYS A 76 15.67 12.62 -24.40
N TYR A 77 16.13 13.49 -23.50
CA TYR A 77 17.49 14.04 -23.58
C TYR A 77 18.37 13.78 -22.35
N VAL A 78 17.82 13.36 -21.19
CA VAL A 78 18.63 13.10 -20.00
C VAL A 78 19.19 11.67 -20.06
N PRO A 79 20.52 11.50 -20.08
CA PRO A 79 21.13 10.17 -20.05
C PRO A 79 21.01 9.53 -18.66
N GLY A 80 20.66 8.24 -18.58
CA GLY A 80 20.81 7.45 -17.35
C GLY A 80 19.60 6.61 -16.99
N ASP A 81 18.39 7.18 -16.98
CA ASP A 81 17.13 6.44 -16.81
C ASP A 81 15.91 7.34 -17.11
N THR A 82 15.17 7.07 -18.20
CA THR A 82 13.98 7.85 -18.60
C THR A 82 12.77 7.56 -17.71
N ARG A 83 12.81 6.45 -16.97
CA ARG A 83 11.72 5.89 -16.16
C ARG A 83 11.40 6.66 -14.89
N PHE A 84 12.16 7.72 -14.60
CA PHE A 84 12.08 8.50 -13.37
C PHE A 84 12.07 10.01 -13.64
N ALA A 85 11.73 10.43 -14.87
CA ALA A 85 11.67 11.84 -15.22
C ALA A 85 10.74 12.60 -14.25
N LEU A 86 11.24 13.69 -13.65
CA LEU A 86 10.53 14.51 -12.67
C LEU A 86 10.14 13.83 -11.34
N THR A 87 10.60 12.61 -11.06
CA THR A 87 10.41 12.00 -9.73
C THR A 87 11.53 12.42 -8.77
N ASN A 88 11.38 12.05 -7.49
CA ASN A 88 12.42 12.18 -6.47
C ASN A 88 13.36 10.96 -6.39
N GLU A 89 13.27 10.05 -7.35
CA GLU A 89 14.15 8.88 -7.44
C GLU A 89 15.52 9.25 -8.02
N MET A 90 16.56 8.58 -7.54
CA MET A 90 17.93 8.76 -8.05
C MET A 90 18.28 7.67 -9.06
N PRO A 91 18.53 8.00 -10.35
CA PRO A 91 18.95 7.02 -11.35
C PRO A 91 20.21 6.26 -10.90
N GLY A 92 20.15 4.93 -10.94
CA GLY A 92 21.28 4.04 -10.66
C GLY A 92 21.60 3.81 -9.17
N LEU A 93 20.94 4.49 -8.23
CA LEU A 93 21.10 4.26 -6.79
C LEU A 93 19.75 3.90 -6.15
N LYS A 94 19.33 2.64 -6.34
CA LYS A 94 18.23 2.07 -5.57
C LYS A 94 18.79 1.56 -4.23
N PHE A 95 18.44 2.24 -3.13
CA PHE A 95 18.99 1.94 -1.80
C PHE A 95 18.81 0.48 -1.38
N GLN A 96 17.71 -0.12 -1.82
CA GLN A 96 17.40 -1.53 -1.59
C GLN A 96 18.36 -2.47 -2.31
N ASP A 97 18.68 -2.20 -3.58
CA ASP A 97 19.63 -2.97 -4.38
C ASP A 97 21.06 -2.84 -3.82
N ALA A 98 21.46 -1.64 -3.42
CA ALA A 98 22.76 -1.36 -2.81
C ALA A 98 22.91 -1.98 -1.40
N GLY A 99 21.80 -2.33 -0.75
CA GLY A 99 21.74 -2.93 0.58
C GLY A 99 22.05 -4.43 0.64
N ALA A 100 22.46 -5.05 -0.48
CA ALA A 100 22.74 -6.48 -0.62
C ALA A 100 21.49 -7.39 -0.42
N ARG A 101 20.31 -6.90 -0.81
CA ARG A 101 19.04 -7.66 -0.83
C ARG A 101 18.53 -7.84 -2.26
N ILE A 102 17.64 -8.82 -2.38
CA ILE A 102 16.96 -9.36 -3.56
C ILE A 102 16.55 -8.23 -4.54
N PRO A 103 17.20 -8.09 -5.71
CA PRO A 103 16.88 -7.05 -6.70
C PRO A 103 15.53 -7.25 -7.43
N HIS A 104 14.56 -7.93 -6.81
CA HIS A 104 13.29 -8.40 -7.39
C HIS A 104 12.46 -7.32 -8.09
N GLN A 105 12.56 -6.07 -7.61
CA GLN A 105 11.60 -5.01 -7.88
C GLN A 105 12.07 -4.01 -8.93
N ALA A 106 13.27 -4.18 -9.51
CA ALA A 106 13.80 -3.17 -10.42
C ALA A 106 13.14 -3.19 -11.81
N ALA A 107 12.71 -4.35 -12.28
CA ALA A 107 11.81 -4.57 -13.42
C ALA A 107 11.33 -6.03 -13.41
N LEU A 108 10.09 -6.28 -13.82
CA LEU A 108 9.59 -7.64 -14.00
C LEU A 108 10.02 -8.17 -15.38
N ALA A 109 10.74 -9.29 -15.41
CA ALA A 109 11.28 -9.90 -16.63
C ALA A 109 10.30 -10.82 -17.35
N GLU A 110 9.07 -10.86 -16.86
CA GLU A 110 8.03 -11.72 -17.39
C GLU A 110 7.69 -11.35 -18.82
N ASP A 111 7.64 -12.37 -19.68
CA ASP A 111 7.07 -12.21 -21.00
C ASP A 111 5.56 -12.00 -20.86
N VAL A 112 5.09 -10.87 -21.38
CA VAL A 112 3.67 -10.51 -21.44
C VAL A 112 3.34 -10.32 -22.92
N PRO A 113 2.65 -11.29 -23.54
CA PRO A 113 2.26 -11.18 -24.93
C PRO A 113 1.45 -9.90 -25.17
N LEU A 114 1.65 -9.28 -26.33
CA LEU A 114 0.82 -8.16 -26.76
C LEU A 114 -0.65 -8.61 -26.77
N SER A 115 -1.49 -7.87 -26.07
CA SER A 115 -2.91 -8.16 -25.89
C SER A 115 -3.74 -6.88 -26.06
N ASP A 116 -5.06 -7.00 -25.92
CA ASP A 116 -5.99 -5.88 -25.92
C ASP A 116 -5.95 -5.04 -24.62
N VAL A 117 -5.29 -5.54 -23.58
CA VAL A 117 -5.07 -4.85 -22.31
C VAL A 117 -3.59 -4.53 -22.07
N HIS A 118 -3.36 -3.50 -21.24
CA HIS A 118 -2.02 -3.10 -20.82
C HIS A 118 -1.30 -4.24 -20.07
N ARG A 119 0.04 -4.29 -20.15
CA ARG A 119 0.84 -5.36 -19.55
C ARG A 119 0.58 -5.54 -18.05
N ASP A 120 0.40 -4.45 -17.32
CA ASP A 120 0.22 -4.46 -15.87
C ASP A 120 -1.11 -5.12 -15.48
N VAL A 121 -2.15 -5.00 -16.31
CA VAL A 121 -3.43 -5.72 -16.11
C VAL A 121 -3.17 -7.24 -16.15
N THR A 122 -2.35 -7.70 -17.10
CA THR A 122 -2.00 -9.12 -17.23
C THR A 122 -1.16 -9.60 -16.04
N LEU A 123 -0.21 -8.81 -15.56
CA LEU A 123 0.62 -9.16 -14.40
C LEU A 123 -0.22 -9.26 -13.12
N VAL A 124 -1.11 -8.30 -12.89
CA VAL A 124 -2.06 -8.31 -11.78
C VAL A 124 -3.00 -9.52 -11.86
N ARG A 125 -3.52 -9.86 -13.05
CA ARG A 125 -4.34 -11.06 -13.25
C ARG A 125 -3.63 -12.35 -12.84
N ARG A 126 -2.35 -12.49 -13.15
CA ARG A 126 -1.55 -13.66 -12.75
C ARG A 126 -1.46 -13.78 -11.24
N ALA A 127 -1.26 -12.67 -10.54
CA ALA A 127 -1.24 -12.63 -9.07
C ALA A 127 -2.61 -13.01 -8.48
N ILE A 128 -3.69 -12.42 -9.01
CA ILE A 128 -5.08 -12.73 -8.64
C ILE A 128 -5.37 -14.22 -8.79
N GLU A 129 -5.03 -14.81 -9.93
CA GLU A 129 -5.25 -16.24 -10.19
C GLU A 129 -4.40 -17.13 -9.27
N ALA A 130 -3.11 -16.82 -9.14
CA ALA A 130 -2.17 -17.64 -8.38
C ALA A 130 -2.49 -17.69 -6.88
N MET A 131 -2.90 -16.56 -6.31
CA MET A 131 -3.22 -16.44 -4.88
C MET A 131 -4.71 -16.67 -4.57
N SER A 132 -5.54 -16.98 -5.57
CA SER A 132 -7.00 -17.06 -5.44
C SER A 132 -7.61 -15.80 -4.82
N LEU A 133 -7.30 -14.63 -5.37
CA LEU A 133 -7.84 -13.34 -4.92
C LEU A 133 -9.16 -13.01 -5.63
N ASN A 134 -10.16 -12.52 -4.90
CA ASN A 134 -11.41 -12.04 -5.49
C ASN A 134 -11.21 -10.63 -6.02
N TYR A 135 -10.40 -9.85 -5.31
CA TYR A 135 -10.03 -8.51 -5.69
C TYR A 135 -8.60 -8.25 -5.25
N GLN A 136 -7.90 -7.44 -6.05
CA GLN A 136 -6.60 -6.88 -5.67
C GLN A 136 -6.70 -5.36 -5.77
N ILE A 137 -6.39 -4.67 -4.67
CA ILE A 137 -6.29 -3.22 -4.60
C ILE A 137 -4.85 -2.86 -4.97
N VAL A 138 -4.69 -2.19 -6.12
CA VAL A 138 -3.38 -1.92 -6.70
C VAL A 138 -2.99 -0.46 -6.50
N PHE A 139 -1.77 -0.25 -6.00
CA PHE A 139 -1.11 1.03 -5.78
C PHE A 139 0.11 1.19 -6.70
N PRO A 140 0.60 2.41 -6.90
CA PRO A 140 1.92 2.62 -7.50
C PRO A 140 3.05 2.04 -6.64
N GLN A 141 4.25 1.97 -7.21
CA GLN A 141 5.49 1.65 -6.51
C GLN A 141 6.34 2.92 -6.26
N PRO A 142 7.19 3.45 -7.19
CA PRO A 142 7.91 4.72 -6.96
C PRO A 142 7.05 5.90 -6.50
N MET A 143 5.82 6.02 -7.01
CA MET A 143 4.93 7.14 -6.68
C MET A 143 4.45 7.13 -5.22
N LEU A 144 4.65 6.05 -4.46
CA LEU A 144 4.47 6.05 -3.00
C LEU A 144 5.42 7.01 -2.29
N GLU A 145 6.55 7.34 -2.90
CA GLU A 145 7.49 8.33 -2.38
C GLU A 145 7.19 9.76 -2.84
N ALA A 146 6.12 9.99 -3.61
CA ALA A 146 5.79 11.33 -4.12
C ALA A 146 5.56 12.37 -3.02
N GLY A 147 5.19 11.93 -1.81
CA GLY A 147 5.09 12.80 -0.62
C GLY A 147 6.43 13.36 -0.12
N LEU A 148 7.54 12.78 -0.54
CA LEU A 148 8.92 13.21 -0.22
C LEU A 148 9.50 14.14 -1.28
N HIS A 149 8.76 14.42 -2.36
CA HIS A 149 9.29 15.17 -3.48
C HIS A 149 9.68 16.59 -3.06
N PRO A 150 10.92 17.05 -3.33
CA PRO A 150 11.42 18.32 -2.82
C PRO A 150 10.75 19.55 -3.47
N VAL A 151 10.08 19.35 -4.60
CA VAL A 151 9.32 20.38 -5.31
C VAL A 151 7.82 20.04 -5.25
N PRO A 152 7.04 20.63 -4.31
CA PRO A 152 5.63 20.30 -4.12
C PRO A 152 4.77 20.44 -5.37
N THR A 153 5.03 21.44 -6.21
CA THR A 153 4.26 21.67 -7.44
C THR A 153 4.43 20.55 -8.45
N ILE A 154 5.64 19.98 -8.57
CA ILE A 154 5.90 18.81 -9.43
C ILE A 154 5.21 17.58 -8.85
N ALA A 155 5.31 17.36 -7.53
CA ALA A 155 4.64 16.27 -6.82
C ALA A 155 3.14 16.21 -7.12
N VAL A 156 2.47 17.38 -7.07
CA VAL A 156 1.05 17.52 -7.44
C VAL A 156 0.81 17.10 -8.88
N GLN A 157 1.63 17.58 -9.83
CA GLN A 157 1.43 17.28 -11.25
C GLN A 157 1.63 15.79 -11.58
N ILE A 158 2.67 15.14 -11.04
CA ILE A 158 2.92 13.72 -11.31
C ILE A 158 1.86 12.82 -10.65
N ASN A 159 1.31 13.20 -9.49
CA ASN A 159 0.17 12.51 -8.89
C ASN A 159 -1.09 12.62 -9.78
N LEU A 160 -1.40 13.82 -10.28
CA LEU A 160 -2.54 14.02 -11.18
C LEU A 160 -2.38 13.23 -12.49
N ALA A 161 -1.17 13.21 -13.05
CA ALA A 161 -0.85 12.47 -14.26
C ALA A 161 -1.00 10.96 -14.06
N TYR A 162 -0.41 10.41 -12.98
CA TYR A 162 -0.53 9.00 -12.64
C TYR A 162 -1.98 8.58 -12.42
N ASN A 163 -2.75 9.35 -11.64
CA ASN A 163 -4.15 9.02 -11.38
C ASN A 163 -4.99 8.96 -12.67
N GLU A 164 -4.77 9.91 -13.59
CA GLU A 164 -5.48 9.93 -14.87
C GLU A 164 -5.04 8.75 -15.76
N TRP A 165 -3.73 8.53 -15.91
CA TRP A 165 -3.20 7.41 -16.68
C TRP A 165 -3.69 6.07 -16.14
N PHE A 166 -3.60 5.83 -14.83
CA PHE A 166 -4.02 4.57 -14.21
C PHE A 166 -5.52 4.33 -14.41
N THR A 167 -6.33 5.39 -14.25
CA THR A 167 -7.78 5.32 -14.45
C THR A 167 -8.16 5.02 -15.91
N GLN A 168 -7.46 5.58 -16.90
CA GLN A 168 -7.76 5.37 -18.31
C GLN A 168 -7.20 4.05 -18.88
N THR A 169 -6.01 3.68 -18.42
CA THR A 169 -5.21 2.61 -19.03
C THR A 169 -5.38 1.27 -18.31
N ILE A 170 -5.50 1.29 -16.98
CA ILE A 170 -5.50 0.07 -16.14
C ILE A 170 -6.90 -0.26 -15.61
N LEU A 171 -7.59 0.70 -15.01
CA LEU A 171 -8.92 0.47 -14.44
C LEU A 171 -9.96 0.13 -15.52
N GLY A 172 -11.00 -0.63 -15.14
CA GLY A 172 -12.06 -1.09 -16.03
C GLY A 172 -11.66 -2.18 -17.04
N LYS A 173 -10.37 -2.54 -17.15
CA LYS A 173 -9.90 -3.63 -18.01
C LYS A 173 -10.11 -5.01 -17.39
N ASP A 174 -10.25 -5.04 -16.07
CA ASP A 174 -10.59 -6.22 -15.29
C ASP A 174 -11.40 -5.81 -14.05
N PRO A 175 -12.59 -6.40 -13.80
CA PRO A 175 -13.44 -6.00 -12.67
C PRO A 175 -12.86 -6.36 -11.29
N ASN A 176 -11.86 -7.25 -11.23
CA ASN A 176 -11.22 -7.67 -9.99
C ASN A 176 -10.06 -6.75 -9.57
N ILE A 177 -9.70 -5.77 -10.40
CA ILE A 177 -8.68 -4.76 -10.10
C ILE A 177 -9.36 -3.51 -9.56
N LYS A 178 -8.99 -3.10 -8.34
CA LYS A 178 -9.47 -1.89 -7.68
C LYS A 178 -8.30 -1.02 -7.26
N THR A 179 -8.57 0.20 -6.81
CA THR A 179 -7.51 1.06 -6.27
C THR A 179 -8.02 2.07 -5.25
N MET A 180 -7.11 2.59 -4.44
CA MET A 180 -7.26 3.88 -3.77
C MET A 180 -6.28 4.87 -4.40
N LEU A 181 -6.80 5.89 -5.08
CA LEU A 181 -5.95 6.83 -5.83
C LEU A 181 -5.17 7.76 -4.89
N GLY A 182 -3.93 8.06 -5.27
CA GLY A 182 -3.06 8.98 -4.52
C GLY A 182 -3.61 10.41 -4.51
N LEU A 183 -3.68 11.04 -3.34
CA LEU A 183 -4.02 12.44 -3.23
C LEU A 183 -2.76 13.30 -3.45
N PRO A 184 -2.83 14.37 -4.27
CA PRO A 184 -1.74 15.33 -4.44
C PRO A 184 -1.59 16.18 -3.17
N PHE A 185 -1.11 15.57 -2.08
CA PHE A 185 -1.35 16.01 -0.72
C PHE A 185 -0.67 17.35 -0.36
N HIS A 186 0.25 17.86 -1.17
CA HIS A 186 0.79 19.21 -1.01
C HIS A 186 -0.21 20.33 -1.30
N ASP A 187 -1.33 20.03 -1.96
CA ASP A 187 -2.35 20.98 -2.37
C ASP A 187 -3.76 20.44 -2.00
N PRO A 188 -4.37 20.93 -0.89
CA PRO A 188 -5.70 20.50 -0.46
C PRO A 188 -6.81 20.73 -1.49
N ASP A 189 -6.71 21.79 -2.31
CA ASP A 189 -7.70 22.06 -3.35
C ASP A 189 -7.57 21.04 -4.48
N ALA A 190 -6.34 20.68 -4.86
CA ALA A 190 -6.08 19.59 -5.80
C ALA A 190 -6.54 18.23 -5.24
N CYS A 191 -6.42 17.99 -3.93
CA CYS A 191 -6.98 16.79 -3.30
C CYS A 191 -8.51 16.73 -3.46
N LEU A 192 -9.22 17.82 -3.16
CA LEU A 192 -10.67 17.91 -3.32
C LEU A 192 -11.10 17.67 -4.77
N GLU A 193 -10.40 18.28 -5.72
CA GLU A 193 -10.72 18.10 -7.14
C GLU A 193 -10.48 16.66 -7.59
N THR A 194 -9.39 16.03 -7.14
CA THR A 194 -9.11 14.61 -7.38
C THR A 194 -10.25 13.73 -6.86
N ILE A 195 -10.72 13.98 -5.64
CA ILE A 195 -11.84 13.23 -5.06
C ILE A 195 -13.11 13.39 -5.90
N ARG A 196 -13.48 14.64 -6.22
CA ARG A 196 -14.68 14.94 -7.01
C ARG A 196 -14.64 14.32 -8.40
N ARG A 197 -13.47 14.28 -9.02
CA ARG A 197 -13.27 13.69 -10.34
C ARG A 197 -13.47 12.16 -10.34
N TYR A 198 -12.91 11.47 -9.34
CA TYR A 198 -12.79 10.02 -9.39
C TYR A 198 -13.73 9.22 -8.48
N HIS A 199 -14.43 9.84 -7.51
CA HIS A 199 -15.27 9.11 -6.55
C HIS A 199 -16.39 8.25 -7.15
N ASN A 200 -16.89 8.60 -8.35
CA ASN A 200 -17.94 7.84 -9.04
C ASN A 200 -17.40 6.70 -9.91
N ASN A 201 -16.09 6.56 -10.04
CA ASN A 201 -15.51 5.43 -10.75
C ASN A 201 -15.71 4.16 -9.91
N PRO A 202 -16.33 3.08 -10.46
CA PRO A 202 -16.62 1.85 -9.72
C PRO A 202 -15.37 1.07 -9.27
N ASP A 203 -14.20 1.37 -9.84
CA ASP A 203 -12.93 0.73 -9.50
C ASP A 203 -12.09 1.57 -8.51
N VAL A 204 -12.52 2.81 -8.21
CA VAL A 204 -11.91 3.67 -7.19
C VAL A 204 -12.68 3.53 -5.88
N ILE A 205 -12.08 2.85 -4.91
CA ILE A 205 -12.74 2.46 -3.66
C ILE A 205 -12.29 3.26 -2.43
N GLY A 206 -11.32 4.15 -2.60
CA GLY A 206 -10.83 5.06 -1.57
C GLY A 206 -9.77 6.01 -2.12
N PHE A 207 -9.09 6.72 -1.23
CA PHE A 207 -7.97 7.60 -1.59
C PHE A 207 -6.79 7.42 -0.62
N LEU A 208 -5.58 7.67 -1.12
CA LEU A 208 -4.34 7.38 -0.41
C LEU A 208 -3.52 8.65 -0.16
N VAL A 209 -2.98 8.79 1.04
CA VAL A 209 -1.86 9.67 1.35
C VAL A 209 -0.60 8.82 1.24
N THR A 210 0.24 9.13 0.27
CA THR A 210 1.56 8.50 0.07
C THR A 210 2.53 8.96 1.18
N SER A 211 3.79 8.50 1.19
CA SER A 211 4.80 8.68 2.25
C SER A 211 5.15 10.16 2.53
N GLN A 212 4.18 10.92 3.04
CA GLN A 212 4.22 12.35 3.25
C GLN A 212 4.85 12.61 4.62
N ARG A 213 5.86 13.48 4.66
CA ARG A 213 6.63 13.74 5.90
C ARG A 213 6.84 15.21 6.17
N HIS A 214 6.47 16.05 5.21
CA HIS A 214 6.77 17.48 5.21
C HIS A 214 5.50 18.33 5.17
N VAL A 215 4.34 17.67 5.21
CA VAL A 215 3.02 18.31 5.26
C VAL A 215 2.27 17.81 6.49
N ALA A 216 1.73 18.75 7.25
CA ALA A 216 0.96 18.46 8.45
C ALA A 216 -0.45 17.94 8.07
N VAL A 217 -0.66 16.63 8.15
CA VAL A 217 -1.97 15.98 7.91
C VAL A 217 -3.10 16.51 8.81
N HIS A 218 -2.77 17.12 9.94
CA HIS A 218 -3.75 17.70 10.86
C HIS A 218 -4.09 19.17 10.56
N ASP A 219 -3.44 19.79 9.58
CA ASP A 219 -3.65 21.20 9.22
C ASP A 219 -5.11 21.43 8.83
N ASN A 220 -5.71 22.51 9.33
CA ASN A 220 -7.11 22.84 9.09
C ASN A 220 -7.46 22.97 7.60
N ARG A 221 -6.48 23.24 6.72
CA ARG A 221 -6.67 23.28 5.27
C ARG A 221 -7.14 21.94 4.69
N TYR A 222 -6.91 20.81 5.37
CA TYR A 222 -7.41 19.49 4.95
C TYR A 222 -8.79 19.13 5.48
N MET A 223 -9.37 19.90 6.42
CA MET A 223 -10.70 19.57 6.95
C MET A 223 -11.77 19.46 5.86
N PRO A 224 -11.79 20.32 4.81
CA PRO A 224 -12.70 20.13 3.68
C PRO A 224 -12.48 18.81 2.93
N VAL A 225 -11.22 18.36 2.78
CA VAL A 225 -10.87 17.07 2.16
C VAL A 225 -11.48 15.92 2.96
N TYR A 226 -11.29 15.92 4.28
CA TYR A 226 -11.80 14.88 5.17
C TYR A 226 -13.32 14.89 5.27
N ALA A 227 -13.93 16.07 5.30
CA ALA A 227 -15.38 16.23 5.27
C ALA A 227 -15.98 15.65 3.98
N GLU A 228 -15.34 15.88 2.82
CA GLU A 228 -15.82 15.37 1.54
C GLU A 228 -15.68 13.85 1.44
N LEU A 229 -14.57 13.28 1.89
CA LEU A 229 -14.37 11.84 1.98
C LEU A 229 -15.42 11.19 2.89
N GLU A 230 -15.68 11.77 4.06
CA GLU A 230 -16.73 11.29 4.98
C GLU A 230 -18.12 11.36 4.33
N ARG A 231 -18.45 12.50 3.71
CA ARG A 231 -19.74 12.71 3.02
C ARG A 231 -20.00 11.66 1.94
N LEU A 232 -18.94 11.28 1.21
CA LEU A 232 -18.98 10.27 0.15
C LEU A 232 -18.87 8.84 0.67
N GLY A 233 -18.56 8.64 1.96
CA GLY A 233 -18.30 7.32 2.54
C GLY A 233 -17.05 6.66 1.96
N MET A 234 -16.06 7.46 1.53
CA MET A 234 -14.81 6.93 0.96
C MET A 234 -13.70 6.91 2.02
N PRO A 235 -13.01 5.77 2.21
CA PRO A 235 -11.92 5.67 3.16
C PRO A 235 -10.68 6.43 2.68
N ILE A 236 -9.85 6.82 3.65
CA ILE A 236 -8.50 7.36 3.44
C ILE A 236 -7.45 6.38 3.97
N GLY A 237 -6.44 6.08 3.16
CA GLY A 237 -5.30 5.26 3.54
C GLY A 237 -4.04 6.09 3.75
N PHE A 238 -3.17 5.67 4.66
CA PHE A 238 -1.83 6.22 4.86
C PHE A 238 -0.80 5.14 4.57
N HIS A 239 -0.14 5.30 3.43
CA HIS A 239 0.89 4.37 2.97
C HIS A 239 2.26 4.94 3.29
N ALA A 240 3.05 4.15 4.00
CA ALA A 240 4.41 4.57 4.33
C ALA A 240 5.37 4.17 3.21
N GLY A 241 6.63 4.58 3.37
CA GLY A 241 7.72 4.29 2.44
C GLY A 241 9.06 4.53 3.12
N PRO A 242 10.18 3.97 2.61
CA PRO A 242 11.49 4.15 3.21
C PRO A 242 12.03 5.57 2.98
N THR A 243 12.79 6.12 3.92
CA THR A 243 13.54 7.36 3.69
C THR A 243 14.72 7.49 4.66
N TRP A 244 15.85 7.98 4.14
CA TRP A 244 16.98 8.49 4.94
C TRP A 244 16.92 10.01 5.14
N GLY A 245 15.97 10.69 4.51
CA GLY A 245 15.84 12.15 4.57
C GLY A 245 15.38 12.66 5.93
N ASP A 246 14.78 11.79 6.75
CA ASP A 246 14.29 12.18 8.08
C ASP A 246 15.39 12.21 9.12
N THR A 247 15.28 13.15 10.07
CA THR A 247 16.20 13.22 11.22
C THR A 247 16.29 11.90 11.98
N MET A 248 15.15 11.20 12.15
CA MET A 248 15.08 9.93 12.87
C MET A 248 15.84 8.78 12.21
N THR A 249 15.95 8.78 10.88
CA THR A 249 16.56 7.68 10.10
C THR A 249 17.91 8.06 9.48
N SER A 250 18.24 9.36 9.43
CA SER A 250 19.46 9.89 8.80
C SER A 250 20.79 9.30 9.27
N THR A 251 20.85 8.78 10.51
CA THR A 251 22.06 8.17 11.07
C THR A 251 22.13 6.66 10.88
N MET A 252 21.08 6.03 10.34
CA MET A 252 21.04 4.61 10.07
C MET A 252 21.88 4.32 8.82
N ASN A 253 22.79 3.35 8.90
CA ASN A 253 23.75 3.09 7.82
C ASN A 253 23.44 1.83 7.01
N ARG A 254 22.27 1.22 7.22
CA ARG A 254 21.85 -0.03 6.57
C ARG A 254 20.40 0.06 6.12
N PHE A 255 20.08 -0.53 4.97
CA PHE A 255 18.71 -0.57 4.46
C PHE A 255 17.76 -1.30 5.41
N LEU A 256 18.19 -2.41 6.00
CA LEU A 256 17.40 -3.09 7.03
C LEU A 256 16.93 -2.15 8.15
N SER A 257 17.80 -1.26 8.62
CA SER A 257 17.47 -0.33 9.71
C SER A 257 16.46 0.73 9.27
N VAL A 258 16.62 1.31 8.08
CA VAL A 258 15.67 2.31 7.58
C VAL A 258 14.36 1.70 7.13
N HIS A 259 14.37 0.54 6.50
CA HIS A 259 13.16 -0.19 6.15
C HIS A 259 12.33 -0.49 7.41
N ALA A 260 12.96 -1.04 8.46
CA ALA A 260 12.26 -1.35 9.69
C ALA A 260 11.71 -0.11 10.43
N MET A 261 12.43 1.02 10.39
CA MET A 261 12.08 2.18 11.21
C MET A 261 11.30 3.26 10.46
N SER A 262 11.60 3.51 9.19
CA SER A 262 11.02 4.60 8.41
C SER A 262 9.53 4.43 8.16
N PHE A 263 9.10 3.20 7.86
CA PHE A 263 7.68 2.89 7.65
C PHE A 263 6.88 3.13 8.92
N VAL A 264 7.32 2.48 10.01
CA VAL A 264 6.73 2.59 11.34
C VAL A 264 6.67 4.04 11.83
N THR A 265 7.78 4.78 11.77
CA THR A 265 7.84 6.16 12.30
C THR A 265 6.99 7.14 11.50
N CYS A 266 6.79 6.91 10.20
CA CYS A 266 5.86 7.69 9.38
C CYS A 266 4.43 7.58 9.93
N ASN A 267 3.94 6.34 10.03
CA ASN A 267 2.57 6.08 10.46
C ASN A 267 2.36 6.37 11.96
N MET A 268 3.37 6.19 12.81
CA MET A 268 3.33 6.68 14.19
C MET A 268 3.10 8.19 14.26
N THR A 269 3.81 8.96 13.43
CA THR A 269 3.71 10.42 13.40
C THR A 269 2.35 10.87 12.86
N HIS A 270 1.89 10.27 11.77
CA HIS A 270 0.57 10.55 11.21
C HIS A 270 -0.55 10.18 12.18
N MET A 271 -0.55 8.97 12.73
CA MET A 271 -1.58 8.52 13.65
C MET A 271 -1.64 9.36 14.91
N THR A 272 -0.49 9.73 15.48
CA THR A 272 -0.44 10.64 16.63
C THR A 272 -1.13 11.95 16.31
N ASN A 273 -0.77 12.58 15.19
CA ASN A 273 -1.37 13.84 14.79
C ASN A 273 -2.86 13.69 14.45
N TRP A 274 -3.25 12.58 13.83
CA TRP A 274 -4.63 12.28 13.47
C TRP A 274 -5.52 12.17 14.71
N ILE A 275 -5.08 11.38 15.70
CA ILE A 275 -5.84 11.16 16.93
C ILE A 275 -5.80 12.40 17.81
N ILE A 276 -4.61 12.92 18.16
CA ILE A 276 -4.48 14.00 19.15
C ILE A 276 -5.18 15.30 18.72
N ASN A 277 -5.27 15.58 17.41
CA ASN A 277 -6.02 16.72 16.88
C ASN A 277 -7.53 16.47 16.75
N GLY A 278 -8.04 15.32 17.22
CA GLY A 278 -9.46 14.99 17.23
C GLY A 278 -10.06 14.81 15.84
N ILE A 279 -9.27 14.37 14.85
CA ILE A 279 -9.81 14.14 13.50
C ILE A 279 -10.93 13.09 13.50
N PRO A 280 -10.81 11.96 14.23
CA PRO A 280 -11.92 11.01 14.36
C PRO A 280 -13.15 11.57 15.11
N GLU A 281 -13.00 12.59 15.94
CA GLU A 281 -14.13 13.26 16.62
C GLU A 281 -14.86 14.20 15.66
N ARG A 282 -14.11 14.88 14.78
CA ARG A 282 -14.67 15.76 13.75
C ARG A 282 -15.35 14.98 12.64
N PHE A 283 -14.80 13.83 12.26
CA PHE A 283 -15.27 12.98 11.17
C PHE A 283 -15.43 11.52 11.64
N PRO A 284 -16.39 11.24 12.53
CA PRO A 284 -16.54 9.92 13.16
C PRO A 284 -16.93 8.79 12.20
N LYS A 285 -17.35 9.11 10.97
CA LYS A 285 -17.68 8.12 9.94
C LYS A 285 -16.56 7.95 8.92
N LEU A 286 -15.53 8.81 8.92
CA LEU A 286 -14.40 8.69 8.02
C LEU A 286 -13.55 7.47 8.41
N LYS A 287 -13.50 6.48 7.53
CA LYS A 287 -12.69 5.28 7.75
C LYS A 287 -11.24 5.56 7.37
N THR A 288 -10.32 5.23 8.28
CA THR A 288 -8.88 5.45 8.14
C THR A 288 -8.16 4.10 8.11
N ILE A 289 -7.23 3.94 7.17
CA ILE A 289 -6.43 2.72 6.98
C ILE A 289 -4.95 3.05 7.16
N TRP A 290 -4.22 2.25 7.93
CA TRP A 290 -2.77 2.33 8.08
C TRP A 290 -2.12 1.18 7.30
N ILE A 291 -1.30 1.53 6.32
CA ILE A 291 -0.85 0.61 5.27
C ILE A 291 0.67 0.41 5.38
N GLU A 292 1.10 -0.86 5.31
CA GLU A 292 2.49 -1.33 5.12
C GLU A 292 3.50 -0.93 6.20
N SER A 293 3.06 -0.75 7.46
CA SER A 293 3.97 -0.40 8.57
C SER A 293 4.16 -1.51 9.58
N GLY A 294 3.75 -2.73 9.23
CA GLY A 294 3.62 -3.84 10.17
C GLY A 294 2.62 -3.53 11.28
N LEU A 295 2.64 -4.36 12.32
CA LEU A 295 1.64 -4.34 13.38
C LEU A 295 2.26 -4.16 14.77
N ALA A 296 3.53 -4.54 14.98
CA ALA A 296 4.16 -4.58 16.30
C ALA A 296 4.27 -3.22 17.02
N TRP A 297 4.17 -2.11 16.28
CA TRP A 297 4.20 -0.76 16.83
C TRP A 297 2.88 -0.34 17.49
N LEU A 298 1.77 -1.01 17.18
CA LEU A 298 0.42 -0.62 17.60
C LEU A 298 0.22 -0.73 19.12
N PRO A 299 0.64 -1.81 19.81
CA PRO A 299 0.55 -1.88 21.27
C PRO A 299 1.43 -0.85 22.00
N PHE A 300 2.58 -0.51 21.42
CA PHE A 300 3.42 0.57 21.93
C PHE A 300 2.67 1.90 21.87
N MET A 301 2.09 2.22 20.71
CA MET A 301 1.36 3.47 20.51
C MET A 301 0.13 3.59 21.41
N ALA A 302 -0.68 2.54 21.53
CA ALA A 302 -1.84 2.55 22.42
C ALA A 302 -1.44 2.91 23.86
N GLN A 303 -0.48 2.17 24.42
CA GLN A 303 -0.05 2.41 25.79
C GLN A 303 0.60 3.79 25.96
N ARG A 304 1.44 4.20 24.98
CA ARG A 304 2.17 5.47 25.06
C ARG A 304 1.23 6.66 24.98
N LEU A 305 0.29 6.65 24.04
CA LEU A 305 -0.64 7.76 23.85
C LEU A 305 -1.67 7.84 24.97
N ASP A 306 -2.23 6.71 25.43
CA ASP A 306 -3.17 6.71 26.56
C ASP A 306 -2.53 7.29 27.82
N HIS A 307 -1.31 6.86 28.14
CA HIS A 307 -0.57 7.35 29.30
C HIS A 307 -0.35 8.86 29.23
N GLU A 308 0.14 9.37 28.10
CA GLU A 308 0.39 10.81 27.91
C GLU A 308 -0.92 11.62 27.91
N TYR A 309 -1.98 11.10 27.29
CA TYR A 309 -3.29 11.74 27.25
C TYR A 309 -3.86 11.93 28.67
N ILE A 310 -3.83 10.89 29.51
CA ILE A 310 -4.33 10.97 30.89
C ILE A 310 -3.60 12.06 31.70
N LEU A 311 -2.31 12.27 31.45
CA LEU A 311 -1.51 13.29 32.13
C LEU A 311 -1.75 14.71 31.58
N ARG A 312 -2.17 14.84 30.32
CA ARG A 312 -2.21 16.12 29.60
C ARG A 312 -3.49 16.30 28.77
N THR A 313 -4.64 15.88 29.29
CA THR A 313 -5.94 15.93 28.57
C THR A 313 -6.27 17.31 27.97
N ALA A 314 -5.85 18.40 28.62
CA ALA A 314 -6.03 19.77 28.14
C ALA A 314 -5.33 20.06 26.79
N ASP A 315 -4.31 19.29 26.42
CA ASP A 315 -3.56 19.42 25.15
C ASP A 315 -4.29 18.72 23.98
N ALA A 316 -5.27 17.85 24.29
CA ALA A 316 -6.10 17.15 23.32
C ALA A 316 -7.60 17.33 23.65
N PRO A 317 -8.10 18.58 23.69
CA PRO A 317 -9.40 18.91 24.29
C PRO A 317 -10.62 18.39 23.52
N LEU A 318 -10.41 17.89 22.30
CA LEU A 318 -11.48 17.33 21.48
C LEU A 318 -11.77 15.87 21.79
N LEU A 319 -10.83 15.14 22.40
CA LEU A 319 -10.99 13.70 22.62
C LEU A 319 -12.00 13.43 23.73
N THR A 320 -12.89 12.48 23.46
CA THR A 320 -13.91 12.01 24.41
C THR A 320 -13.60 10.62 24.97
N LYS A 321 -12.63 9.92 24.38
CA LYS A 321 -12.17 8.58 24.77
C LYS A 321 -10.64 8.48 24.74
N LEU A 322 -10.08 7.38 25.21
CA LEU A 322 -8.63 7.16 25.17
C LEU A 322 -8.14 7.02 23.71
N PRO A 323 -6.92 7.50 23.37
CA PRO A 323 -6.30 7.28 22.07
C PRO A 323 -6.40 5.85 21.54
N SER A 324 -6.15 4.83 22.38
CA SER A 324 -6.26 3.42 22.01
C SER A 324 -7.66 2.99 21.59
N GLU A 325 -8.71 3.64 22.11
CA GLU A 325 -10.10 3.38 21.72
C GLU A 325 -10.43 3.96 20.33
N TYR A 326 -9.71 5.00 19.87
CA TYR A 326 -9.80 5.40 18.45
C TYR A 326 -9.04 4.45 17.56
N MET A 327 -7.86 3.99 17.98
CA MET A 327 -7.06 3.02 17.22
C MET A 327 -7.86 1.74 16.95
N ARG A 328 -8.62 1.26 17.94
CA ARG A 328 -9.50 0.08 17.78
C ARG A 328 -10.62 0.26 16.74
N ASP A 329 -10.95 1.48 16.34
CA ASP A 329 -11.96 1.77 15.30
C ASP A 329 -11.36 2.00 13.89
N MET A 330 -10.03 1.98 13.77
CA MET A 330 -9.29 2.16 12.52
C MET A 330 -9.01 0.81 11.85
N PHE A 331 -8.55 0.85 10.60
CA PHE A 331 -8.17 -0.33 9.83
C PHE A 331 -6.66 -0.40 9.63
N TYR A 332 -6.16 -1.62 9.46
CA TYR A 332 -4.73 -1.92 9.36
C TYR A 332 -4.51 -2.98 8.28
N THR A 333 -3.43 -2.89 7.51
CA THR A 333 -3.05 -3.95 6.58
C THR A 333 -2.16 -4.98 7.28
N SER A 334 -2.22 -6.24 6.86
CA SER A 334 -1.54 -7.35 7.55
C SER A 334 -0.05 -7.42 7.27
N GLN A 335 0.37 -7.04 6.07
CA GLN A 335 1.76 -7.07 5.63
C GLN A 335 2.49 -5.76 6.05
N PRO A 336 3.75 -5.86 6.52
CA PRO A 336 4.46 -7.10 6.87
C PRO A 336 3.90 -7.77 8.13
N LEU A 337 3.56 -9.06 8.05
CA LEU A 337 3.02 -9.83 9.18
C LEU A 337 4.15 -10.38 10.06
N GLU A 338 4.44 -9.67 11.14
CA GLU A 338 5.55 -10.00 12.05
C GLU A 338 5.27 -11.23 12.93
N MET A 339 5.56 -12.43 12.41
CA MET A 339 5.33 -13.71 13.10
C MET A 339 6.52 -14.23 13.91
N THR A 340 7.47 -13.37 14.30
CA THR A 340 8.65 -13.80 15.07
C THR A 340 8.33 -14.20 16.52
N ASP A 341 7.24 -13.67 17.08
CA ASP A 341 6.71 -14.05 18.39
C ASP A 341 5.17 -14.01 18.39
N PHE A 342 4.55 -15.19 18.41
CA PHE A 342 3.10 -15.33 18.38
C PHE A 342 2.37 -14.73 19.60
N LYS A 343 3.03 -14.60 20.77
CA LYS A 343 2.41 -13.95 21.93
C LYS A 343 2.29 -12.45 21.71
N LEU A 344 3.33 -11.84 21.15
CA LEU A 344 3.30 -10.42 20.78
C LEU A 344 2.28 -10.17 19.67
N LEU A 345 2.30 -11.00 18.63
CA LEU A 345 1.33 -10.91 17.54
C LEU A 345 -0.12 -11.02 18.03
N LYS A 346 -0.41 -12.01 18.89
CA LYS A 346 -1.75 -12.18 19.46
C LYS A 346 -2.17 -10.98 20.31
N SER A 347 -1.27 -10.44 21.14
CA SER A 347 -1.52 -9.21 21.91
C SER A 347 -1.86 -8.02 21.01
N THR A 348 -1.14 -7.88 19.89
CA THR A 348 -1.45 -6.87 18.87
C THR A 348 -2.83 -7.07 18.28
N PHE A 349 -3.19 -8.30 17.90
CA PHE A 349 -4.51 -8.62 17.32
C PHE A 349 -5.65 -8.30 18.30
N GLU A 350 -5.49 -8.63 19.58
CA GLU A 350 -6.45 -8.30 20.63
C GLU A 350 -6.57 -6.77 20.85
N MET A 351 -5.45 -6.04 20.74
CA MET A 351 -5.41 -4.59 20.91
C MET A 351 -6.16 -3.83 19.81
N ILE A 352 -6.02 -4.24 18.54
CA ILE A 352 -6.67 -3.57 17.40
C ILE A 352 -8.05 -4.14 17.04
N ASP A 353 -8.51 -5.21 17.71
CA ASP A 353 -9.68 -5.98 17.27
C ASP A 353 -9.53 -6.53 15.85
N ALA A 354 -8.39 -7.20 15.59
CA ALA A 354 -8.01 -7.67 14.25
C ALA A 354 -9.10 -8.47 13.51
N PRO A 355 -9.91 -9.34 14.16
CA PRO A 355 -11.06 -9.96 13.51
C PRO A 355 -12.05 -9.02 12.82
N ASN A 356 -12.08 -7.74 13.18
CA ASN A 356 -12.98 -6.74 12.63
C ASN A 356 -12.28 -5.62 11.86
N THR A 357 -10.99 -5.40 12.08
CA THR A 357 -10.25 -4.23 11.57
C THR A 357 -9.03 -4.56 10.72
N LEU A 358 -8.48 -5.78 10.83
CA LEU A 358 -7.30 -6.18 10.06
C LEU A 358 -7.72 -6.59 8.65
N LEU A 359 -7.07 -6.02 7.65
CA LEU A 359 -7.28 -6.28 6.24
C LEU A 359 -6.12 -7.11 5.72
N TYR A 360 -6.40 -8.23 5.06
CA TYR A 360 -5.36 -8.99 4.40
C TYR A 360 -4.71 -8.17 3.29
N SER A 361 -3.38 -8.11 3.32
CA SER A 361 -2.55 -7.59 2.25
C SER A 361 -1.43 -8.56 1.92
N SER A 362 -1.08 -8.63 0.64
CA SER A 362 0.07 -9.38 0.16
C SER A 362 1.31 -8.52 0.03
N ASP A 363 1.18 -7.25 -0.36
CA ASP A 363 2.28 -6.39 -0.82
C ASP A 363 3.00 -6.98 -2.05
N TRP A 364 2.28 -7.73 -2.89
CA TRP A 364 2.82 -8.27 -4.14
C TRP A 364 3.19 -7.13 -5.11
N PRO A 365 4.33 -7.15 -5.82
CA PRO A 365 5.33 -8.22 -5.93
C PRO A 365 6.59 -7.98 -5.07
N HIS A 366 6.46 -7.35 -3.90
CA HIS A 366 7.62 -7.08 -3.06
C HIS A 366 8.31 -8.36 -2.60
N TRP A 367 9.57 -8.23 -2.19
CA TRP A 367 10.40 -9.37 -1.80
C TRP A 367 9.97 -9.98 -0.46
N ASP A 368 9.32 -9.19 0.38
CA ASP A 368 8.75 -9.49 1.69
C ASP A 368 7.22 -9.57 1.68
N PHE A 369 6.65 -9.88 0.51
CA PHE A 369 5.22 -10.13 0.37
C PHE A 369 4.75 -11.30 1.26
N ASP A 370 3.50 -11.23 1.71
CA ASP A 370 2.83 -12.29 2.47
C ASP A 370 1.78 -13.01 1.62
N LEU A 371 1.69 -14.33 1.76
CA LEU A 371 0.65 -15.13 1.11
C LEU A 371 -0.63 -15.21 1.96
N PRO A 372 -1.83 -15.42 1.36
CA PRO A 372 -3.07 -15.53 2.14
C PRO A 372 -3.04 -16.69 3.14
N ALA A 373 -2.30 -17.75 2.80
CA ALA A 373 -2.07 -18.92 3.65
C ALA A 373 -1.44 -18.57 5.01
N GLN A 374 -0.72 -17.45 5.13
CA GLN A 374 -0.13 -17.01 6.40
C GLN A 374 -1.20 -16.75 7.47
N ILE A 375 -2.35 -16.17 7.08
CA ILE A 375 -3.50 -15.96 7.97
C ILE A 375 -4.10 -17.30 8.42
N LEU A 376 -4.16 -18.29 7.52
CA LEU A 376 -4.74 -19.60 7.82
C LEU A 376 -3.90 -20.41 8.82
N ARG A 377 -2.59 -20.14 8.88
CA ARG A 377 -1.63 -20.76 9.82
C ARG A 377 -1.72 -20.21 11.24
N LEU A 378 -2.51 -19.16 11.48
CA LEU A 378 -2.68 -18.58 12.81
C LEU A 378 -3.69 -19.39 13.63
N ASP A 379 -3.20 -20.35 14.41
CA ASP A 379 -4.01 -21.28 15.22
C ASP A 379 -4.84 -20.60 16.32
N PHE A 380 -4.51 -19.36 16.69
CA PHE A 380 -5.26 -18.59 17.69
C PHE A 380 -6.48 -17.88 17.10
N LEU A 381 -6.68 -17.94 15.77
CA LEU A 381 -7.87 -17.46 15.09
C LEU A 381 -8.85 -18.61 14.81
N THR A 382 -10.13 -18.33 15.02
CA THR A 382 -11.21 -19.17 14.51
C THR A 382 -11.34 -19.04 12.99
N GLU A 383 -12.00 -20.01 12.36
CA GLU A 383 -12.25 -19.99 10.91
C GLU A 383 -13.04 -18.76 10.44
N GLN A 384 -13.98 -18.27 11.26
CA GLN A 384 -14.72 -17.05 10.92
C GLN A 384 -13.85 -15.80 10.98
N GLU A 385 -12.93 -15.72 11.95
CA GLU A 385 -12.00 -14.58 12.07
C GLU A 385 -11.01 -14.56 10.91
N LYS A 386 -10.53 -15.74 10.48
CA LYS A 386 -9.72 -15.88 9.26
C LYS A 386 -10.47 -15.37 8.02
N ARG A 387 -11.73 -15.78 7.83
CA ARG A 387 -12.60 -15.30 6.73
C ARG A 387 -12.83 -13.79 6.79
N ASN A 388 -13.00 -13.25 7.98
CA ASN A 388 -13.14 -11.81 8.16
C ASN A 388 -11.87 -11.07 7.73
N ILE A 389 -10.70 -11.49 8.20
CA ILE A 389 -9.42 -10.84 7.87
C ILE A 389 -9.11 -10.96 6.37
N LEU A 390 -9.33 -12.15 5.79
CA LEU A 390 -9.04 -12.42 4.38
C LEU A 390 -9.89 -11.59 3.41
N GLY A 391 -11.13 -11.23 3.74
CA GLY A 391 -11.94 -10.41 2.85
C GLY A 391 -13.22 -9.83 3.44
N GLY A 392 -13.78 -10.42 4.49
CA GLY A 392 -15.00 -9.90 5.13
C GLY A 392 -14.85 -8.48 5.68
N ASN A 393 -13.67 -8.11 6.19
CA ASN A 393 -13.36 -6.78 6.70
C ASN A 393 -13.29 -5.77 5.55
N ALA A 394 -12.64 -6.14 4.44
CA ALA A 394 -12.60 -5.32 3.23
C ALA A 394 -14.00 -5.07 2.65
N GLN A 395 -14.88 -6.07 2.60
CA GLN A 395 -16.27 -5.90 2.20
C GLN A 395 -17.05 -4.94 3.10
N ARG A 396 -16.84 -4.99 4.42
CA ARG A 396 -17.47 -4.05 5.36
C ARG A 396 -16.93 -2.62 5.23
N LEU A 397 -15.65 -2.48 4.91
CA LEU A 397 -14.98 -1.19 4.75
C LEU A 397 -15.35 -0.50 3.44
N PHE A 398 -15.20 -1.19 2.31
CA PHE A 398 -15.34 -0.62 0.97
C PHE A 398 -16.76 -0.76 0.40
N GLY A 399 -17.59 -1.64 0.96
CA GLY A 399 -18.94 -1.94 0.50
C GLY A 399 -19.01 -3.23 -0.34
N ALA A 400 -19.97 -4.09 -0.02
CA ALA A 400 -20.20 -5.35 -0.75
C ALA A 400 -20.75 -5.13 -2.17
N ASP A 401 -21.29 -3.95 -2.47
CA ASP A 401 -21.66 -3.50 -3.81
C ASP A 401 -20.43 -3.22 -4.68
N LYS A 402 -19.34 -2.71 -4.08
CA LYS A 402 -18.06 -2.49 -4.76
C LYS A 402 -17.21 -3.77 -4.87
N LEU A 403 -17.35 -4.67 -3.89
CA LEU A 403 -16.63 -5.94 -3.80
C LEU A 403 -17.60 -7.14 -3.71
N PRO A 404 -18.46 -7.38 -4.71
CA PRO A 404 -19.41 -8.48 -4.67
C PRO A 404 -18.72 -9.83 -4.70
N ASP A 405 -19.19 -10.78 -3.90
CA ASP A 405 -18.76 -12.18 -3.98
C ASP A 405 -19.46 -12.88 -5.14
N ASN A 406 -18.74 -13.02 -6.26
CA ASN A 406 -19.25 -13.54 -7.52
C ASN A 406 -18.76 -14.96 -7.84
N ARG A 407 -17.84 -15.55 -7.05
CA ARG A 407 -17.25 -16.87 -7.38
C ARG A 407 -18.22 -18.04 -7.24
N HIS A 408 -19.28 -17.87 -6.46
CA HIS A 408 -20.27 -18.91 -6.20
C HIS A 408 -21.64 -18.66 -6.85
N ARG A 409 -21.70 -17.79 -7.88
CA ARG A 409 -22.93 -17.52 -8.65
C ARG A 409 -23.05 -18.38 -9.90
#